data_AF-A0A517YV65-F1
#
_entry.id   AF-A0A517YV65-F1
#
_cell.length_a   1.000
_cell.length_b   1.000
_cell.length_c   1.000
_cell.angle_alpha   90.00
_cell.angle_beta   90.00
_cell.angle_gamma   90.00
#
_symmetry.space_group_name_H-M   'P 1'
#
loop_
_entity.id
_entity.type
_entity.pdbx_description
1 polymer ?
#
loop_
_entity_poly.entity_id
_entity_poly.type
_entity_poly.pdbx_seq_one_letter_code
_entity_poly.pdbx_strand_id
1 'polypeptide(L)'
;MIVLPTLLTVLVVVLNTFYGYFDDFHRILMLCIAICLMLSYSGGVIFFMFVAPVFASRDMFLAYPRTPKSIARSYSLAPCYLGYVSCFAGGFIVIFFILLLFYDAVYDGDWKIITVGFGLILCGLIYIAITTPIRRWLIKRFKRTIADRQLCFECGYDLRGNESALACPECGEKVLKADDV
;
A
#
# COMPACT_ATOMS: atom_id res chain seq x y z
N MET A 1 1.65 11.37 -13.18
CA MET A 1 1.25 12.30 -12.09
C MET A 1 1.83 11.94 -10.70
N ILE A 2 2.88 11.11 -10.60
CA ILE A 2 3.43 10.63 -9.29
C ILE A 2 4.67 11.41 -8.84
N VAL A 3 5.31 12.13 -9.76
CA VAL A 3 6.50 12.95 -9.50
C VAL A 3 6.16 14.21 -8.68
N LEU A 4 4.91 14.68 -8.75
CA LEU A 4 4.46 15.90 -8.08
C LEU A 4 4.41 15.78 -6.55
N PRO A 5 3.82 14.74 -5.93
CA PRO A 5 3.77 14.62 -4.47
C PRO A 5 5.15 14.40 -3.83
N THR A 6 6.05 13.65 -4.47
CA THR A 6 7.45 13.49 -4.02
C THR A 6 8.24 14.79 -4.17
N LEU A 7 8.10 15.51 -5.28
CA LEU A 7 8.69 16.85 -5.40
C LEU A 7 8.16 17.81 -4.34
N LEU A 8 6.85 17.78 -4.05
CA LEU A 8 6.24 18.67 -3.07
C LEU A 8 6.76 18.41 -1.66
N THR A 9 6.97 17.15 -1.27
CA THR A 9 7.51 16.83 0.06
C THR A 9 8.99 17.14 0.16
N VAL A 10 9.79 16.91 -0.89
CA VAL A 10 11.19 17.38 -0.93
C VAL A 10 11.23 18.91 -0.85
N LEU A 11 10.37 19.61 -1.59
CA LEU A 11 10.30 21.07 -1.60
C LEU A 11 9.90 21.62 -0.22
N VAL A 12 8.91 21.02 0.46
CA VAL A 12 8.49 21.43 1.81
C VAL A 12 9.62 21.20 2.83
N VAL A 13 10.37 20.10 2.74
CA VAL A 13 11.53 19.85 3.60
C VAL A 13 12.63 20.87 3.34
N VAL A 14 12.96 21.13 2.09
CA VAL A 14 13.96 22.13 1.70
C VAL A 14 13.55 23.53 2.18
N LEU A 15 12.30 23.94 1.96
CA LEU A 15 11.77 25.23 2.42
C LEU A 15 11.78 25.34 3.95
N ASN A 16 11.47 24.27 4.69
CA ASN A 16 11.59 24.23 6.15
C ASN A 16 13.05 24.33 6.63
N THR A 17 13.99 23.78 5.85
CA THR A 17 15.43 23.85 6.13
C THR A 17 15.95 25.28 5.97
N PHE A 18 15.42 26.02 4.99
CA PHE A 18 15.83 27.39 4.69
C PHE A 18 15.23 28.45 5.64
N TYR A 19 14.12 28.18 6.33
CA TYR A 19 13.41 29.23 7.07
C TYR A 19 13.96 29.60 8.45
N GLY A 20 14.93 28.87 9.03
CA GLY A 20 15.68 29.29 10.24
C GLY A 20 14.82 29.36 11.52
N TYR A 21 15.17 28.77 12.67
CA TYR A 21 16.18 29.30 13.60
C TYR A 21 16.08 28.51 14.94
N PHE A 22 16.07 27.17 14.90
CA PHE A 22 16.11 26.31 16.11
C PHE A 22 16.84 24.99 15.82
N ASP A 23 17.47 24.46 16.88
CA ASP A 23 18.60 23.53 17.01
C ASP A 23 18.74 22.37 16.01
N ASP A 24 19.98 22.17 15.55
CA ASP A 24 20.41 21.27 14.49
C ASP A 24 19.96 19.80 14.64
N PHE A 25 19.72 19.34 15.88
CA PHE A 25 19.24 17.98 16.14
C PHE A 25 17.84 17.73 15.57
N HIS A 26 16.91 18.67 15.77
CA HIS A 26 15.54 18.55 15.27
C HIS A 26 15.49 18.55 13.74
N ARG A 27 16.42 19.27 13.09
CA ARG A 27 16.52 19.32 11.62
C ARG A 27 17.00 17.99 11.03
N ILE A 28 18.06 17.43 11.59
CA ILE A 28 18.59 16.12 11.15
C ILE A 28 17.53 15.05 11.35
N LEU A 29 16.81 15.11 12.47
CA LEU A 29 15.74 14.17 12.80
C LEU A 29 14.56 14.26 11.82
N MET A 30 14.07 15.48 11.54
CA MET A 30 13.01 15.72 10.55
C MET A 30 13.42 15.30 9.13
N LEU A 31 14.68 15.52 8.76
CA LEU A 31 15.23 15.08 7.49
C LEU A 31 15.25 13.54 7.40
N CYS A 32 15.70 12.86 8.45
CA CYS A 32 15.70 11.40 8.53
C CYS A 32 14.28 10.82 8.43
N ILE A 33 13.30 11.40 9.13
CA ILE A 33 11.89 10.96 9.06
C ILE A 33 11.33 11.20 7.66
N ALA A 34 11.59 12.36 7.07
CA ALA A 34 11.13 12.67 5.72
C ALA A 34 11.73 11.71 4.68
N ILE A 35 13.02 11.38 4.80
CA ILE A 35 13.69 10.39 3.95
C ILE A 35 13.10 8.99 4.17
N CYS A 36 12.86 8.58 5.42
CA CYS A 36 12.23 7.29 5.73
C CYS A 36 10.80 7.20 5.14
N LEU A 37 10.01 8.27 5.26
CA LEU A 37 8.67 8.34 4.66
C LEU A 37 8.74 8.33 3.13
N MET A 38 9.68 9.05 2.53
CA MET A 38 9.94 9.07 1.09
C MET A 38 10.27 7.69 0.54
N LEU A 39 11.21 6.99 1.18
CA LEU A 39 11.67 5.66 0.75
C LEU A 39 10.57 4.62 0.93
N SER A 40 9.81 4.69 2.03
CA SER A 40 8.68 3.80 2.29
C SER A 40 7.55 4.01 1.27
N TYR A 41 7.25 5.27 0.94
CA TYR A 41 6.17 5.64 0.03
C TYR A 41 6.51 5.33 -1.42
N SER A 42 7.70 5.72 -1.88
CA SER A 42 8.16 5.44 -3.23
C SER A 42 8.34 3.95 -3.47
N GLY A 43 8.88 3.21 -2.51
CA GLY A 43 8.99 1.74 -2.58
C GLY A 43 7.64 1.05 -2.74
N GLY A 44 6.65 1.44 -1.92
CA GLY A 44 5.30 0.88 -2.00
C GLY A 44 4.59 1.18 -3.34
N VAL A 45 4.68 2.42 -3.84
CA VAL A 45 4.04 2.83 -5.09
C VAL A 45 4.73 2.22 -6.32
N ILE A 46 6.07 2.25 -6.37
CA ILE A 46 6.85 1.63 -7.46
C ILE A 46 6.55 0.14 -7.50
N PHE A 47 6.58 -0.55 -6.36
CA PHE A 47 6.23 -1.95 -6.31
C PHE A 47 4.82 -2.19 -6.88
N PHE A 48 3.82 -1.43 -6.44
CA PHE A 48 2.45 -1.56 -6.94
C PHE A 48 2.32 -1.35 -8.45
N MET A 49 3.01 -0.34 -8.98
CA MET A 49 2.95 0.01 -10.41
C MET A 49 3.67 -0.98 -11.32
N PHE A 50 4.78 -1.56 -10.88
CA PHE A 50 5.56 -2.49 -11.70
C PHE A 50 5.12 -3.93 -11.54
N VAL A 51 4.55 -4.28 -10.40
CA VAL A 51 4.12 -5.65 -10.12
C VAL A 51 2.70 -5.91 -10.63
N ALA A 52 1.80 -4.93 -10.62
CA ALA A 52 0.45 -5.09 -11.17
C ALA A 52 0.38 -5.45 -12.69
N PRO A 53 1.20 -4.87 -13.59
CA PRO A 53 1.23 -5.22 -15.02
C PRO A 53 1.84 -6.60 -15.29
N VAL A 54 2.85 -7.02 -14.51
CA VAL A 54 3.45 -8.36 -14.64
C VAL A 54 2.39 -9.44 -14.41
N PHE A 55 1.40 -9.19 -13.56
CA PHE A 55 0.27 -10.09 -13.33
C PHE A 55 -0.87 -9.99 -14.35
N ALA A 56 -0.89 -8.95 -15.20
CA ALA A 56 -1.76 -8.91 -16.37
C ALA A 56 -1.23 -9.81 -17.50
N SER A 57 0.04 -10.24 -17.44
CA SER A 57 0.58 -11.14 -18.44
C SER A 57 -0.14 -12.48 -18.41
N ARG A 58 -0.59 -12.92 -19.60
CA ARG A 58 -1.37 -14.15 -19.76
C ARG A 58 -0.65 -15.40 -19.30
N ASP A 59 0.67 -15.38 -19.33
CA ASP A 59 1.50 -16.58 -19.32
C ASP A 59 1.99 -16.98 -17.92
N MET A 60 1.83 -16.11 -16.92
CA MET A 60 2.37 -16.38 -15.58
C MET A 60 1.68 -17.58 -14.89
N PHE A 61 0.42 -17.84 -15.20
CA PHE A 61 -0.31 -19.01 -14.68
C PHE A 61 0.13 -20.34 -15.31
N LEU A 62 0.73 -20.29 -16.51
CA LEU A 62 1.27 -21.47 -17.17
C LEU A 62 2.70 -21.78 -16.70
N ALA A 63 3.45 -20.76 -16.26
CA ALA A 63 4.84 -20.90 -15.86
C ALA A 63 5.05 -21.42 -14.42
N TYR A 64 4.03 -21.34 -13.54
CA TYR A 64 4.17 -21.72 -12.13
C TYR A 64 3.17 -22.82 -11.73
N PRO A 65 3.61 -23.94 -11.12
CA PRO A 65 2.75 -25.04 -10.67
C PRO A 65 1.96 -24.71 -9.38
N ARG A 66 1.70 -23.43 -9.12
CA ARG A 66 1.02 -22.96 -7.90
C ARG A 66 -0.43 -22.62 -8.21
N THR A 67 -1.33 -22.93 -7.28
CA THR A 67 -2.74 -22.63 -7.46
C THR A 67 -2.99 -21.11 -7.51
N PRO A 68 -4.00 -20.61 -8.26
CA PRO A 68 -4.30 -19.20 -8.36
C PRO A 68 -4.60 -18.56 -7.01
N LYS A 69 -5.19 -19.27 -6.05
CA LYS A 69 -5.39 -18.76 -4.69
C LYS A 69 -4.08 -18.55 -3.98
N SER A 70 -3.13 -19.49 -4.10
CA SER A 70 -1.82 -19.32 -3.45
C SER A 70 -1.03 -18.18 -4.09
N ILE A 71 -1.13 -18.00 -5.41
CA ILE A 71 -0.59 -16.86 -6.17
C ILE A 71 -1.27 -15.58 -5.66
N ALA A 72 -2.59 -15.49 -5.75
CA ALA A 72 -3.36 -14.34 -5.27
C ALA A 72 -3.06 -14.02 -3.80
N ARG A 73 -2.91 -15.03 -2.95
CA ARG A 73 -2.61 -14.90 -1.53
C ARG A 73 -1.19 -14.42 -1.33
N SER A 74 -0.18 -15.06 -1.90
CA SER A 74 1.22 -14.62 -1.77
C SER A 74 1.44 -13.24 -2.38
N TYR A 75 0.78 -12.90 -3.48
CA TYR A 75 0.96 -11.62 -4.17
C TYR A 75 0.02 -10.51 -3.70
N SER A 76 -1.11 -10.82 -3.04
CA SER A 76 -1.86 -9.82 -2.27
C SER A 76 -1.27 -9.65 -0.88
N LEU A 77 -0.95 -10.73 -0.17
CA LEU A 77 -0.39 -10.64 1.18
C LEU A 77 1.03 -10.14 1.18
N ALA A 78 1.98 -10.60 0.35
CA ALA A 78 3.37 -10.15 0.52
C ALA A 78 3.52 -8.62 0.42
N PRO A 79 2.99 -7.93 -0.61
CA PRO A 79 3.07 -6.47 -0.69
C PRO A 79 2.04 -5.74 0.17
N CYS A 80 0.83 -6.28 0.41
CA CYS A 80 -0.04 -5.66 1.39
C CYS A 80 0.49 -5.83 2.81
N TYR A 81 1.23 -6.89 3.11
CA TYR A 81 1.84 -7.15 4.41
C TYR A 81 3.11 -6.33 4.56
N LEU A 82 3.99 -6.27 3.56
CA LEU A 82 5.12 -5.32 3.56
C LEU A 82 4.63 -3.89 3.66
N GLY A 83 3.61 -3.52 2.87
CA GLY A 83 2.93 -2.23 2.96
C GLY A 83 2.32 -2.00 4.34
N TYR A 84 1.58 -2.97 4.87
CA TYR A 84 0.96 -2.87 6.19
C TYR A 84 1.98 -2.76 7.31
N VAL A 85 3.04 -3.58 7.29
CA VAL A 85 4.15 -3.53 8.24
C VAL A 85 4.89 -2.20 8.10
N SER A 86 5.14 -1.70 6.89
CA SER A 86 5.75 -0.37 6.70
C SER A 86 4.84 0.75 7.19
N CYS A 87 3.52 0.63 7.05
CA CYS A 87 2.55 1.61 7.55
C CYS A 87 2.37 1.51 9.05
N PHE A 88 2.45 0.31 9.64
CA PHE A 88 2.40 0.12 11.09
C PHE A 88 3.67 0.64 11.74
N ALA A 89 4.85 0.29 11.19
CA ALA A 89 6.12 0.80 11.65
C ALA A 89 6.20 2.32 11.47
N GLY A 90 5.84 2.83 10.29
CA GLY A 90 5.76 4.27 10.02
C GLY A 90 4.76 4.99 10.94
N GLY A 91 3.58 4.41 11.15
CA GLY A 91 2.56 4.94 12.05
C GLY A 91 3.01 4.95 13.51
N PHE A 92 3.69 3.89 13.97
CA PHE A 92 4.24 3.81 15.33
C PHE A 92 5.35 4.84 15.53
N ILE A 93 6.23 5.01 14.53
CA ILE A 93 7.25 6.06 14.52
C ILE A 93 6.58 7.44 14.58
N VAL A 94 5.57 7.70 13.75
CA VAL A 94 4.84 8.98 13.74
C VAL A 94 4.14 9.24 15.08
N ILE A 95 3.46 8.26 15.67
CA ILE A 95 2.79 8.41 16.97
C ILE A 95 3.81 8.68 18.07
N PHE A 96 4.89 7.90 18.12
CA PHE A 96 5.98 8.11 19.07
C PHE A 96 6.58 9.52 18.92
N PHE A 97 6.75 9.99 17.68
CA PHE A 97 7.18 11.35 17.40
C PHE A 97 6.19 12.41 17.84
N ILE A 98 4.89 12.21 17.60
CA ILE A 98 3.85 13.13 18.07
C ILE A 98 3.89 13.22 19.60
N LEU A 99 4.11 12.10 20.31
CA LEU A 99 4.24 12.11 21.77
C LEU A 99 5.47 12.88 22.24
N LEU A 100 6.63 12.70 21.58
CA LEU A 100 7.84 13.47 21.88
C LEU A 100 7.64 14.97 21.61
N LEU A 101 7.06 15.30 20.47
CA LEU A 101 6.75 16.67 20.09
C LEU A 101 5.72 17.31 21.04
N PHE A 102 4.70 16.56 21.45
CA PHE A 102 3.70 17.04 22.40
C PHE A 102 4.32 17.27 23.79
N TYR A 103 5.23 16.39 24.22
CA TYR A 103 5.98 16.56 25.46
C TYR A 103 6.77 17.87 25.45
N ASP A 104 7.49 18.14 24.36
CA ASP A 104 8.30 19.36 24.19
C ASP A 104 7.41 20.61 24.09
N ALA A 105 6.32 20.55 23.33
CA ALA A 105 5.39 21.67 23.14
C ALA A 105 4.66 22.09 24.43
N VAL A 106 4.32 21.11 25.28
CA VAL A 106 3.74 21.39 26.60
C VAL A 106 4.76 22.04 27.52
N TYR A 107 6.04 21.72 27.35
CA TYR A 107 7.12 22.28 28.16
C TYR A 107 7.48 23.71 27.75
N ASP A 108 7.59 23.99 26.45
CA ASP A 108 8.05 25.29 25.93
C ASP A 108 6.91 26.25 25.48
N GLY A 109 5.66 25.79 25.43
CA GLY A 109 4.51 26.63 25.06
C GLY A 109 4.42 26.96 23.56
N ASP A 110 5.19 26.26 22.72
CA ASP A 110 5.31 26.55 21.28
C ASP A 110 4.23 25.84 20.44
N TRP A 111 3.22 26.59 20.03
CA TRP A 111 2.07 26.17 19.21
C TRP A 111 2.44 25.66 17.80
N LYS A 112 3.65 25.96 17.32
CA LYS A 112 4.15 25.49 16.02
C LYS A 112 4.25 23.96 15.97
N ILE A 113 4.59 23.34 17.09
CA ILE A 113 4.78 21.89 17.20
C ILE A 113 3.43 21.15 17.07
N ILE A 114 2.37 21.69 17.67
CA ILE A 114 1.00 21.15 17.55
C ILE A 114 0.55 21.13 16.09
N THR A 115 0.89 22.20 15.35
CA THR A 115 0.52 22.33 13.92
C THR A 115 1.19 21.26 13.06
N VAL A 116 2.46 20.95 13.30
CA VAL A 116 3.20 19.88 12.60
C VAL A 116 2.63 18.50 12.92
N GLY A 117 2.36 18.23 14.21
CA GLY A 117 1.75 16.97 14.64
C GLY A 117 0.39 16.71 13.97
N PHE A 118 -0.47 17.73 13.91
CA PHE A 118 -1.76 17.63 13.23
C PHE A 118 -1.62 17.35 11.72
N GLY A 119 -0.65 18.00 11.06
CA GLY A 119 -0.34 17.75 9.65
C GLY A 119 0.04 16.30 9.36
N LEU A 120 0.87 15.68 10.21
CA LEU A 120 1.28 14.28 10.07
C LEU A 120 0.10 13.31 10.22
N ILE A 121 -0.78 13.55 11.20
CA ILE A 121 -2.00 12.75 11.38
C ILE A 121 -2.89 12.83 10.14
N LEU A 122 -3.12 14.05 9.61
CA LEU A 122 -3.95 14.25 8.44
C LEU A 122 -3.38 13.54 7.20
N CYS A 123 -2.06 13.61 6.99
CA CYS A 123 -1.39 12.88 5.92
C CYS A 123 -1.57 11.37 6.05
N GLY A 124 -1.47 10.81 7.26
CA GLY A 124 -1.71 9.38 7.52
C GLY A 124 -3.14 8.95 7.19
N LEU A 125 -4.13 9.76 7.56
CA LEU A 125 -5.54 9.50 7.26
C LEU A 125 -5.82 9.53 5.75
N ILE A 126 -5.30 10.53 5.05
CA ILE A 126 -5.42 10.65 3.58
C ILE A 126 -4.80 9.43 2.90
N TYR A 127 -3.65 8.96 3.36
CA TYR A 127 -3.01 7.77 2.82
C TYR A 127 -3.87 6.51 2.97
N ILE A 128 -4.45 6.27 4.16
CA ILE A 128 -5.34 5.14 4.39
C ILE A 128 -6.58 5.23 3.48
N ALA A 129 -7.14 6.43 3.35
CA ALA A 129 -8.31 6.70 2.52
C ALA A 129 -8.06 6.45 1.03
N ILE A 130 -6.83 6.68 0.53
CA ILE A 130 -6.46 6.43 -0.87
C ILE A 130 -6.12 4.95 -1.11
N THR A 131 -5.38 4.31 -0.21
CA THR A 131 -4.87 2.95 -0.44
C THR A 131 -5.93 1.86 -0.29
N THR A 132 -6.88 2.03 0.62
CA THR A 132 -7.97 1.05 0.83
C THR A 132 -8.88 0.84 -0.40
N PRO A 133 -9.40 1.87 -1.09
CA PRO A 133 -10.22 1.67 -2.28
C PRO A 133 -9.41 1.07 -3.44
N ILE A 134 -8.14 1.47 -3.60
CA ILE A 134 -7.25 0.90 -4.63
C ILE A 134 -7.05 -0.60 -4.40
N ARG A 135 -6.80 -1.03 -3.16
CA ARG A 135 -6.68 -2.44 -2.80
C ARG A 135 -7.95 -3.22 -3.15
N ARG A 136 -9.12 -2.70 -2.78
CA ARG A 136 -10.42 -3.33 -3.10
C ARG A 136 -10.62 -3.45 -4.61
N TRP A 137 -10.31 -2.39 -5.35
CA TRP A 137 -10.41 -2.36 -6.81
C TRP A 137 -9.49 -3.40 -7.48
N LEU A 138 -8.24 -3.54 -7.02
CA LEU A 138 -7.32 -4.54 -7.55
C LEU A 138 -7.78 -5.98 -7.30
N ILE A 139 -8.23 -6.28 -6.08
CA ILE A 139 -8.75 -7.62 -5.76
C ILE A 139 -9.96 -7.94 -6.66
N LYS A 140 -10.84 -6.97 -6.86
CA LYS A 140 -12.00 -7.10 -7.75
C LYS A 140 -11.56 -7.38 -9.20
N ARG A 141 -10.60 -6.60 -9.72
CA ARG A 141 -10.05 -6.77 -11.07
C ARG A 141 -9.37 -8.13 -11.26
N PHE A 142 -8.65 -8.60 -10.25
CA PHE A 142 -8.00 -9.91 -10.27
C PHE A 142 -9.02 -11.05 -10.30
N LYS A 143 -10.05 -11.00 -9.45
CA LYS A 143 -11.15 -11.96 -9.45
C LYS A 143 -11.87 -12.00 -10.81
N ARG A 144 -12.15 -10.83 -11.40
CA ARG A 144 -12.72 -10.75 -12.76
C ARG A 144 -11.82 -11.41 -13.79
N THR A 145 -10.53 -11.13 -13.77
CA THR A 145 -9.57 -11.72 -14.72
C THR A 145 -9.54 -13.25 -14.62
N ILE A 146 -9.70 -13.83 -13.42
CA ILE A 146 -9.80 -15.27 -13.23
C ILE A 146 -11.14 -15.82 -13.74
N ALA A 147 -12.24 -15.13 -13.44
CA ALA A 147 -13.57 -15.49 -13.92
C ALA A 147 -13.67 -15.44 -15.45
N ASP A 148 -13.10 -14.40 -16.08
CA ASP A 148 -13.02 -14.25 -17.55
C ASP A 148 -12.21 -15.37 -18.21
N ARG A 149 -11.25 -15.96 -17.48
CA ARG A 149 -10.47 -17.11 -17.94
C ARG A 149 -11.12 -18.45 -17.60
N GLN A 150 -12.25 -18.44 -16.92
CA GLN A 150 -12.95 -19.63 -16.43
C GLN A 150 -12.00 -20.57 -15.67
N LEU A 151 -11.12 -20.01 -14.83
CA LEU A 151 -10.26 -20.80 -13.95
C LEU A 151 -10.87 -20.86 -12.56
N CYS A 152 -10.78 -22.01 -11.90
CA CYS A 152 -11.12 -22.09 -10.48
C CYS A 152 -10.15 -21.22 -9.67
N PHE A 153 -10.68 -20.29 -8.88
CA PHE A 153 -9.86 -19.41 -8.03
C PHE A 153 -9.02 -20.20 -7.01
N GLU A 154 -9.53 -21.33 -6.52
CA GLU A 154 -8.87 -22.13 -5.49
C GLU A 154 -7.72 -22.97 -6.01
N CYS A 155 -8.00 -23.87 -6.96
CA CYS A 155 -7.04 -24.86 -7.44
C CYS A 155 -6.43 -24.51 -8.80
N GLY A 156 -7.09 -23.67 -9.61
CA GLY A 156 -6.64 -23.30 -10.96
C GLY A 156 -7.06 -24.27 -12.06
N TYR A 157 -7.98 -25.18 -11.76
CA TYR A 157 -8.58 -26.05 -12.77
C TYR A 157 -9.30 -25.23 -13.86
N ASP A 158 -9.19 -25.68 -15.10
CA ASP A 158 -9.81 -25.05 -16.27
C ASP A 158 -11.28 -25.48 -16.39
N LEU A 159 -12.19 -24.53 -16.21
CA LEU A 159 -13.64 -24.75 -16.22
C LEU A 159 -14.24 -24.56 -17.62
N ARG A 160 -13.43 -24.27 -18.67
CA ARG A 160 -13.91 -24.17 -20.05
C ARG A 160 -14.65 -25.42 -20.55
N GLY A 161 -14.29 -26.58 -20.01
CA GLY A 161 -15.00 -27.84 -20.31
C GLY A 161 -16.30 -28.05 -19.51
N ASN A 162 -16.61 -27.20 -18.53
CA ASN A 162 -17.74 -27.39 -17.61
C ASN A 162 -18.31 -26.05 -17.10
N GLU A 163 -18.73 -25.19 -18.03
CA GLU A 163 -19.23 -23.84 -17.73
C GLU A 163 -20.49 -23.83 -16.84
N SER A 164 -21.28 -24.90 -16.87
CA SER A 164 -22.49 -25.05 -16.07
C SER A 164 -22.24 -25.46 -14.62
N ALA A 165 -21.01 -25.83 -14.25
CA ALA A 165 -20.71 -26.30 -12.90
C ALA A 165 -20.82 -25.17 -11.86
N LEU A 166 -21.60 -25.41 -10.80
CA LEU A 166 -21.68 -24.51 -9.64
C LEU A 166 -20.46 -24.64 -8.72
N ALA A 167 -19.78 -25.78 -8.77
CA ALA A 167 -18.61 -26.11 -7.96
C ALA A 167 -17.51 -26.73 -8.82
N CYS A 168 -16.25 -26.48 -8.46
CA CYS A 168 -15.11 -27.05 -9.15
C CYS A 168 -15.05 -28.58 -8.95
N PRO A 169 -14.89 -29.39 -10.00
CA PRO A 169 -14.84 -30.85 -9.87
C PRO A 169 -13.61 -31.37 -9.11
N GLU A 170 -12.52 -30.60 -9.08
CA GLU A 170 -11.28 -30.99 -8.40
C GLU A 170 -11.30 -30.67 -6.91
N CYS A 171 -11.71 -29.45 -6.53
CA CYS A 171 -11.61 -28.99 -5.14
C CYS A 171 -12.95 -28.78 -4.43
N GLY A 172 -14.08 -28.89 -5.14
CA GLY A 172 -15.42 -28.67 -4.58
C GLY A 172 -15.78 -27.21 -4.29
N GLU A 173 -14.86 -26.25 -4.48
CA GLU A 173 -15.13 -24.84 -4.21
C GLU A 173 -16.11 -24.25 -5.23
N LYS A 174 -16.96 -23.33 -4.78
CA LYS A 174 -17.89 -22.60 -5.63
C LYS A 174 -17.15 -21.86 -6.77
N VAL A 175 -17.65 -22.02 -7.99
CA VAL A 175 -17.13 -21.29 -9.16
C VAL A 175 -17.57 -19.83 -9.10
N LEU A 176 -16.62 -18.91 -9.26
CA LEU A 176 -16.90 -17.48 -9.39
C LEU A 176 -17.31 -17.18 -10.83
N LYS A 177 -18.54 -16.68 -11.04
CA LYS A 177 -18.97 -16.18 -12.35
C LYS A 177 -18.59 -14.71 -12.49
N ALA A 178 -18.28 -14.27 -13.72
CA ALA A 178 -17.90 -12.88 -13.98
C ALA A 178 -18.99 -11.88 -13.55
N ASP A 179 -20.27 -12.29 -13.66
CA ASP A 179 -21.44 -11.51 -13.27
C ASP A 179 -21.55 -11.30 -11.75
N ASP A 180 -20.94 -12.19 -10.96
CA ASP A 180 -20.99 -12.15 -9.49
C ASP A 180 -19.88 -11.27 -8.86
N VAL A 181 -18.95 -10.74 -9.66
CA VAL A 181 -17.73 -10.04 -9.20
C VAL A 181 -17.78 -8.53 -9.44
#